data_AF-T0CHV4-F1
#
_entry.id   AF-T0CHV4-F1
#
_cell.length_a   1.000
_cell.length_b   1.000
_cell.length_c   1.000
_cell.angle_alpha   90.00
_cell.angle_beta   90.00
_cell.angle_gamma   90.00
#
_symmetry.space_group_name_H-M   'P 1'
#
loop_
_entity.id
_entity.type
_entity.pdbx_description
1 polymer ?
#
loop_
_entity_poly.entity_id
_entity_poly.type
_entity_poly.pdbx_seq_one_letter_code
_entity_poly.pdbx_strand_id
1 'polypeptide(L)'
;MLVIGLQNNIPTLFVYLIVVQIPMIITYLFAKDLGVSNLWLYFVCLIIGLRVAFFKDDHFKKKVESKLFKQLQMKNGKSPSKSEIVKALNLTVGLRDIIFFANLIIVLVLTAFFNQF
;
A
#
# COMPACT_ATOMS: atom_id res chain seq x y z
N MET A 1 -13.30 3.31 -12.95
CA MET A 1 -13.32 3.10 -11.48
C MET A 1 -11.95 2.68 -10.98
N LEU A 2 -11.25 1.79 -11.70
CA LEU A 2 -9.87 1.39 -11.39
C LEU A 2 -8.91 2.58 -11.20
N VAL A 3 -8.90 3.54 -12.12
CA VAL A 3 -8.07 4.76 -12.03
C VAL A 3 -8.32 5.55 -10.73
N ILE A 4 -9.59 5.69 -10.34
CA ILE A 4 -9.98 6.39 -9.11
C ILE A 4 -9.47 5.61 -7.88
N GLY A 5 -9.62 4.29 -7.87
CA GLY A 5 -9.11 3.43 -6.80
C GLY A 5 -7.58 3.48 -6.68
N LEU A 6 -6.87 3.50 -7.80
CA LEU A 6 -5.41 3.68 -7.83
C LEU A 6 -5.00 5.05 -7.28
N GLN A 7 -5.61 6.14 -7.77
CA GLN A 7 -5.32 7.50 -7.31
C GLN A 7 -5.48 7.67 -5.79
N ASN A 8 -6.46 6.98 -5.19
CA ASN A 8 -6.68 7.03 -3.75
C ASN A 8 -5.70 6.18 -2.95
N ASN A 9 -4.99 5.26 -3.60
CA ASN A 9 -3.95 4.42 -3.01
C ASN A 9 -2.51 4.85 -3.35
N ILE A 10 -2.32 5.91 -4.15
CA ILE A 10 -0.98 6.48 -4.42
C ILE A 10 -0.22 6.80 -3.11
N PRO A 11 -0.83 7.43 -2.08
CA PRO A 11 -0.11 7.70 -0.84
C PRO A 11 0.35 6.41 -0.15
N THR A 12 -0.48 5.37 -0.17
CA THR A 12 -0.16 4.04 0.38
C THR A 12 1.07 3.44 -0.32
N LEU A 13 1.09 3.47 -1.65
CA LEU A 13 2.22 3.00 -2.46
C LEU A 13 3.50 3.78 -2.14
N PHE A 14 3.38 5.10 -2.02
CA PHE A 14 4.52 5.96 -1.73
C PHE A 14 5.11 5.71 -0.34
N VAL A 15 4.25 5.48 0.66
CA VAL A 15 4.69 5.10 2.02
C VAL A 15 5.46 3.79 1.98
N TYR A 16 4.95 2.74 1.31
CA TYR A 16 5.71 1.48 1.21
C TYR A 16 7.02 1.65 0.45
N LEU A 17 7.04 2.43 -0.64
CA LEU A 17 8.25 2.67 -1.41
C LEU A 17 9.34 3.34 -0.56
N ILE A 18 9.00 4.41 0.15
CA ILE A 18 9.98 5.21 0.91
C ILE A 18 10.35 4.58 2.25
N VAL A 19 9.38 4.00 2.96
CA VAL A 19 9.61 3.51 4.32
C VAL A 19 10.11 2.07 4.32
N VAL A 20 9.80 1.29 3.27
CA VAL A 20 10.16 -0.12 3.21
C VAL A 20 11.15 -0.38 2.07
N GLN A 21 10.75 -0.16 0.82
CA GLN A 21 11.52 -0.66 -0.33
C GLN A 21 12.89 0.02 -0.49
N ILE A 22 12.95 1.35 -0.38
CA ILE A 22 14.21 2.09 -0.46
C ILE A 22 15.17 1.71 0.68
N PRO A 23 14.76 1.77 1.97
CA PRO A 23 15.60 1.32 3.08
C PRO A 23 16.03 -0.13 2.97
N MET A 24 15.15 -1.01 2.46
CA MET A 24 15.47 -2.41 2.23
C MET A 24 16.58 -2.58 1.21
N ILE A 25 16.50 -1.93 0.06
CA ILE A 25 17.55 -1.98 -0.96
C ILE A 25 18.87 -1.43 -0.40
N ILE A 26 18.83 -0.29 0.30
CA ILE A 26 20.02 0.31 0.92
C ILE A 26 20.66 -0.67 1.90
N THR A 27 19.89 -1.17 2.86
CA THR A 27 20.41 -2.09 3.88
C THR A 27 20.95 -3.38 3.27
N TYR A 28 20.30 -3.93 2.25
CA TYR A 28 20.75 -5.16 1.59
C TYR A 28 22.05 -4.99 0.81
N LEU A 29 22.31 -3.81 0.25
CA LEU A 29 23.59 -3.50 -0.39
C LEU A 29 24.75 -3.51 0.61
N PHE A 30 24.53 -3.03 1.84
CA PHE A 30 25.56 -3.00 2.90
C PHE A 30 25.54 -4.22 3.83
N ALA A 31 24.50 -5.07 3.77
CA ALA A 31 24.30 -6.18 4.70
C ALA A 31 25.46 -7.19 4.67
N LYS A 32 26.06 -7.43 3.49
CA LYS A 32 27.21 -8.32 3.35
C LYS A 32 28.41 -7.85 4.17
N ASP A 33 28.65 -6.54 4.21
CA ASP A 33 29.78 -5.95 4.94
C ASP A 33 29.52 -5.91 6.44
N LEU A 34 28.25 -5.88 6.85
CA LEU A 34 27.82 -5.83 8.25
C LEU A 34 27.60 -7.20 8.89
N GLY A 35 27.60 -8.28 8.11
CA GLY A 35 27.41 -9.65 8.62
C GLY A 35 26.02 -9.92 9.20
N VAL A 36 25.02 -9.12 8.85
CA VAL A 36 23.67 -9.22 9.40
C VAL A 36 22.84 -10.17 8.54
N SER A 37 22.31 -11.23 9.14
CA SER A 37 21.39 -12.17 8.51
C SER A 37 19.93 -11.86 8.85
N ASN A 38 18.98 -12.44 8.11
CA ASN A 38 17.55 -12.37 8.40
C ASN A 38 16.92 -10.96 8.42
N LEU A 39 17.55 -9.96 7.78
CA LEU A 39 17.02 -8.59 7.68
C LEU A 39 15.62 -8.54 7.05
N TRP A 40 15.24 -9.55 6.27
CA TRP A 40 13.89 -9.68 5.72
C TRP A 40 12.79 -9.70 6.79
N LEU A 41 13.05 -10.29 7.96
CA LEU A 41 12.11 -10.32 9.09
C LEU A 41 11.78 -8.91 9.58
N TYR A 42 12.79 -8.04 9.66
CA TYR A 42 12.59 -6.64 10.04
C TYR A 42 11.65 -5.92 9.07
N PHE A 43 11.86 -6.09 7.75
CA PHE A 43 11.01 -5.46 6.74
C PHE A 43 9.59 -6.04 6.69
N VAL A 44 9.41 -7.34 6.92
CA VAL A 44 8.08 -7.95 7.08
C VAL A 44 7.36 -7.36 8.29
N CYS A 45 8.02 -7.29 9.45
CA CYS A 45 7.46 -6.67 10.64
C CYS A 45 7.11 -5.20 10.42
N LEU A 46 7.95 -4.46 9.68
CA LEU A 46 7.70 -3.06 9.34
C LEU A 46 6.46 -2.90 8.45
N ILE A 47 6.28 -3.74 7.42
CA ILE A 47 5.08 -3.74 6.57
C ILE A 47 3.82 -4.00 7.40
N ILE A 48 3.86 -5.01 8.28
CA ILE A 48 2.72 -5.36 9.14
C ILE A 48 2.43 -4.21 10.12
N GLY A 49 3.47 -3.64 10.74
CA GLY A 49 3.34 -2.50 11.64
C GLY A 49 2.72 -1.28 10.96
N LEU A 50 3.17 -0.95 9.74
CA LEU A 50 2.58 0.11 8.93
C LEU A 50 1.12 -0.16 8.63
N ARG A 51 0.76 -1.41 8.29
CA ARG A 51 -0.64 -1.83 8.06
C ARG A 51 -1.51 -1.52 9.27
N VAL A 52 -1.07 -1.89 10.47
CA VAL A 52 -1.82 -1.70 11.71
C VAL A 52 -1.89 -0.21 12.11
N ALA A 53 -0.78 0.52 11.99
CA ALA A 53 -0.68 1.90 12.46
C ALA A 53 -1.42 2.89 11.56
N PHE A 54 -1.26 2.80 10.25
CA PHE A 54 -1.71 3.84 9.31
C PHE A 54 -2.97 3.49 8.52
N PHE A 55 -3.31 2.20 8.42
CA PHE A 55 -4.40 1.75 7.56
C PHE A 55 -5.60 1.20 8.36
N LYS A 56 -5.95 1.85 9.47
CA LYS A 56 -7.21 1.59 10.18
C LYS A 56 -8.40 1.78 9.23
N ASP A 57 -9.17 0.71 9.04
CA ASP A 57 -10.18 0.61 7.98
C ASP A 57 -11.26 1.69 8.06
N ASP A 58 -11.75 2.03 9.24
CA ASP A 58 -12.86 2.97 9.38
C ASP A 58 -12.46 4.41 9.07
N HIS A 59 -11.26 4.81 9.50
CA HIS A 59 -10.73 6.14 9.21
C HIS A 59 -10.42 6.30 7.72
N PHE A 60 -9.83 5.26 7.11
CA PHE A 60 -9.57 5.24 5.68
C PHE A 60 -10.88 5.31 4.87
N LYS A 61 -11.88 4.50 5.21
CA LYS A 61 -13.19 4.49 4.53
C LYS A 61 -13.86 5.86 4.57
N LYS A 62 -13.96 6.49 5.74
CA LYS A 62 -14.57 7.83 5.88
C LYS A 62 -13.85 8.89 5.05
N LYS A 63 -12.50 8.90 5.08
CA LYS A 63 -11.69 9.86 4.31
C LYS A 63 -11.85 9.65 2.80
N VAL A 64 -11.85 8.40 2.36
CA VAL A 64 -11.93 8.04 0.93
C VAL A 64 -13.34 8.23 0.40
N GLU A 65 -14.38 7.93 1.17
CA GLU A 65 -15.79 8.08 0.75
C GLU A 65 -16.13 9.53 0.36
N SER A 66 -15.75 10.51 1.19
CA SER A 66 -15.93 11.94 0.89
C SER A 66 -15.22 12.35 -0.41
N LYS A 67 -14.02 11.81 -0.65
CA LYS A 67 -13.24 12.07 -1.86
C LYS A 67 -13.84 11.38 -3.09
N LEU A 68 -14.34 10.15 -2.93
CA LEU A 68 -14.99 9.37 -3.98
C LEU A 68 -16.26 10.06 -4.47
N PHE A 69 -17.06 10.65 -3.58
CA PHE A 69 -18.24 11.41 -3.97
C PHE A 69 -17.88 12.52 -4.97
N LYS A 70 -16.89 13.35 -4.63
CA LYS A 70 -16.42 14.45 -5.50
C LYS A 70 -15.84 13.92 -6.82
N GLN A 71 -15.01 12.88 -6.76
CA GLN A 71 -14.38 12.30 -7.95
C GLN A 71 -15.41 11.67 -8.91
N LEU A 72 -16.43 10.99 -8.39
CA LEU A 72 -17.50 10.42 -9.21
C LEU A 72 -18.42 11.51 -9.77
N GLN A 73 -18.73 12.55 -8.99
CA GLN A 73 -19.52 13.68 -9.46
C GLN A 73 -18.83 14.42 -10.61
N MET A 74 -17.53 14.70 -10.48
CA MET A 74 -16.72 15.31 -11.54
C MET A 74 -16.65 14.42 -12.79
N LYS A 75 -16.54 13.10 -12.62
CA LYS A 75 -16.47 12.17 -13.73
C LYS A 75 -17.80 12.01 -14.48
N ASN A 76 -18.91 11.94 -13.74
CA ASN A 76 -20.22 11.59 -14.30
C ASN A 76 -21.08 12.83 -14.62
N GLY A 77 -20.66 14.03 -14.20
CA GLY A 77 -21.41 15.28 -14.38
C GLY A 77 -22.71 15.38 -13.57
N LYS A 78 -22.99 14.37 -12.72
CA LYS A 78 -24.20 14.25 -11.90
C LYS A 78 -23.86 13.64 -10.54
N SER A 79 -24.71 13.87 -9.55
CA SER A 79 -24.54 13.28 -8.21
C SER A 79 -24.50 11.75 -8.29
N PRO A 80 -23.46 11.10 -7.76
CA PRO A 80 -23.34 9.65 -7.80
C PRO A 80 -24.36 8.97 -6.90
N SER A 81 -24.84 7.81 -7.32
CA SER A 81 -25.73 6.96 -6.52
C SER A 81 -24.97 6.33 -5.34
N LYS A 82 -25.70 5.98 -4.27
CA LYS A 82 -25.12 5.26 -3.12
C LYS A 82 -24.44 3.95 -3.55
N SER A 83 -25.02 3.23 -4.50
CA SER A 83 -24.44 2.01 -5.06
C SER A 83 -23.11 2.22 -5.77
N GLU A 84 -22.95 3.33 -6.52
CA GLU A 84 -21.70 3.64 -7.20
C GLU A 84 -20.59 4.00 -6.21
N ILE A 85 -20.93 4.75 -5.16
CA ILE A 85 -19.98 5.11 -4.10
C ILE A 85 -19.50 3.85 -3.38
N VAL A 86 -20.42 2.97 -2.97
CA VAL A 86 -20.08 1.69 -2.31
C VAL A 86 -19.21 0.81 -3.21
N LYS A 87 -19.53 0.71 -4.51
CA LYS A 87 -18.74 -0.07 -5.46
C LYS A 87 -17.33 0.50 -5.62
N ALA A 88 -17.19 1.82 -5.73
CA ALA A 88 -15.89 2.47 -5.82
C ALA A 88 -15.08 2.37 -4.52
N LEU A 89 -15.75 2.42 -3.37
CA LEU A 89 -15.14 2.25 -2.05
C LEU A 89 -14.60 0.83 -1.88
N ASN A 90 -15.40 -0.20 -2.17
CA ASN A 90 -14.98 -1.59 -2.10
C ASN A 90 -13.79 -1.88 -3.03
N LEU A 91 -13.81 -1.33 -4.25
CA LEU A 91 -12.68 -1.44 -5.17
C LEU A 91 -11.42 -0.76 -4.61
N THR A 92 -11.55 0.42 -4.01
CA THR A 92 -10.42 1.17 -3.45
C THR A 92 -9.81 0.45 -2.25
N VAL A 93 -10.65 -0.13 -1.39
CA VAL A 93 -10.22 -0.95 -0.25
C VAL A 93 -9.56 -2.24 -0.74
N GLY A 94 -10.17 -2.95 -1.70
CA GLY A 94 -9.59 -4.16 -2.27
C GLY A 94 -8.22 -3.93 -2.92
N LEU A 95 -8.06 -2.82 -3.66
CA LEU A 95 -6.77 -2.45 -4.24
C LEU A 95 -5.71 -2.16 -3.17
N ARG A 96 -6.08 -1.53 -2.06
CA ARG A 96 -5.17 -1.29 -0.94
C ARG A 96 -4.67 -2.60 -0.34
N ASP A 97 -5.53 -3.61 -0.25
CA ASP A 97 -5.19 -4.92 0.30
C ASP A 97 -4.27 -5.69 -0.67
N ILE A 98 -4.55 -5.63 -1.97
CA ILE A 98 -3.66 -6.15 -3.02
C ILE A 98 -2.28 -5.49 -2.92
N ILE A 99 -2.22 -4.16 -2.75
CA ILE A 99 -0.95 -3.42 -2.61
C ILE A 99 -0.17 -3.91 -1.38
N PHE A 100 -0.85 -4.17 -0.26
CA PHE A 100 -0.21 -4.70 0.94
C PHE A 100 0.42 -6.07 0.69
N PHE A 101 -0.35 -7.02 0.15
CA PHE A 101 0.18 -8.37 -0.15
C PHE A 101 1.27 -8.35 -1.21
N ALA A 102 1.14 -7.51 -2.24
CA ALA A 102 2.18 -7.33 -3.24
C ALA A 102 3.49 -6.83 -2.61
N ASN A 103 3.43 -5.93 -1.63
CA ASN A 103 4.63 -5.47 -0.93
C ASN A 103 5.31 -6.57 -0.11
N LEU A 104 4.54 -7.45 0.54
CA LEU A 104 5.11 -8.63 1.22
C LEU A 104 5.83 -9.56 0.24
N ILE A 105 5.25 -9.79 -0.94
CA ILE A 105 5.88 -10.60 -1.99
C ILE A 105 7.16 -9.94 -2.50
N ILE A 106 7.15 -8.62 -2.72
CA ILE A 106 8.34 -7.87 -3.16
C ILE A 106 9.47 -8.02 -2.14
N VAL A 107 9.18 -8.00 -0.84
CA VAL A 107 10.21 -8.25 0.19
C VAL A 107 10.85 -9.61 -0.05
N LEU A 108 10.07 -10.69 -0.18
CA LEU A 108 10.63 -12.04 -0.40
C LEU A 108 11.47 -12.13 -1.69
N VAL A 109 11.02 -11.48 -2.77
CA VAL A 109 11.75 -11.43 -4.05
C VAL A 109 13.09 -10.70 -3.88
N LEU A 110 13.10 -9.55 -3.21
CA LEU A 110 14.33 -8.81 -2.94
C LEU A 110 15.26 -9.59 -2.01
N THR A 111 14.74 -10.26 -0.98
CA THR A 111 15.52 -11.13 -0.09
C THR A 111 16.22 -12.24 -0.86
N ALA A 112 15.51 -12.89 -1.77
CA ALA A 112 16.09 -13.91 -2.64
C ALA A 112 17.17 -13.33 -3.55
N PHE A 113 16.90 -12.18 -4.19
CA PHE A 113 17.84 -11.54 -5.10
C PHE A 113 19.16 -11.14 -4.43
N PHE A 114 19.11 -10.67 -3.19
CA PHE A 114 20.29 -10.27 -2.42
C PHE A 114 20.91 -11.42 -1.60
N ASN A 115 20.35 -12.63 -1.69
CA ASN A 115 20.76 -13.81 -0.91
C ASN A 115 20.81 -13.52 0.61
N GLN A 116 19.76 -12.90 1.13
CA GLN A 116 19.62 -12.45 2.53
C GLN A 116 18.68 -13.35 3.35
N PHE A 117 18.53 -14.61 2.94
CA PHE A 117 17.85 -15.64 3.74
C PHE A 117 18.71 -16.11 4.91
#